data_AF-A0A9X3CP32-F1
#
_entry.id   AF-A0A9X3CP32-F1
#
_cell.length_a   1.000
_cell.length_b   1.000
_cell.length_c   1.000
_cell.angle_alpha   90.00
_cell.angle_beta   90.00
_cell.angle_gamma   90.00
#
_symmetry.space_group_name_H-M   'P 1'
#
loop_
_entity.id
_entity.type
_entity.pdbx_description
1 polymer ?
#
loop_
_entity_poly.entity_id
_entity_poly.type
_entity_poly.pdbx_seq_one_letter_code
_entity_poly.pdbx_strand_id
1 'polypeptide(L)'
;MISPQLIAPHIEKLQPYQAPILAKLDTYNPLIQQLFKQLADYSLPNNLILLPMLESSYNPNAVSAANAAGLWQLIPATATRFGLIVNAQKDERFDIDASSTAALKYLNFLYQKFDGDINLTLAAYNAGEGRVQRAINRSGSRDFNRLSLPAETRQYVLRYHALLTLVDMARFTVQNRTTLFLFGQHHHKPTALIDLTPLPALISL
;
A
#
# COMPACT_ATOMS: atom_id res chain seq x y z
N MET A 1 -10.89 15.36 -5.90
CA MET A 1 -10.90 14.61 -4.62
C MET A 1 -12.01 13.57 -4.68
N ILE A 2 -11.85 12.43 -4.01
CA ILE A 2 -12.90 11.40 -3.93
C ILE A 2 -13.98 11.89 -2.95
N SER A 3 -15.25 11.68 -3.29
CA SER A 3 -16.39 12.08 -2.46
C SER A 3 -16.45 11.24 -1.16
N PRO A 4 -16.69 11.85 0.02
CA PRO A 4 -16.84 11.13 1.28
C PRO A 4 -17.93 10.05 1.24
N GLN A 5 -19.01 10.29 0.50
CA GLN A 5 -20.12 9.35 0.35
C GLN A 5 -19.68 8.04 -0.34
N LEU A 6 -18.69 8.09 -1.24
CA LEU A 6 -18.14 6.90 -1.88
C LEU A 6 -17.20 6.11 -0.97
N ILE A 7 -16.59 6.76 0.03
CA ILE A 7 -15.62 6.14 0.94
C ILE A 7 -16.32 5.52 2.16
N ALA A 8 -17.44 6.09 2.61
CA ALA A 8 -18.15 5.67 3.82
C ALA A 8 -18.42 4.16 3.91
N PRO A 9 -18.91 3.46 2.85
CA PRO A 9 -19.13 2.01 2.93
C PRO A 9 -17.83 1.21 3.13
N HIS A 10 -16.70 1.74 2.63
CA HIS A 10 -15.39 1.12 2.80
C HIS A 10 -14.82 1.36 4.20
N ILE A 11 -15.10 2.52 4.81
CA ILE A 11 -14.79 2.79 6.21
C ILE A 11 -15.56 1.82 7.09
N GLU A 12 -16.87 1.70 6.92
CA GLU A 12 -17.72 0.78 7.69
C GLU A 12 -17.21 -0.66 7.61
N LYS A 13 -16.77 -1.09 6.42
CA LYS A 13 -16.19 -2.43 6.22
C LYS A 13 -14.85 -2.63 6.95
N LEU A 14 -14.00 -1.60 6.98
CA LEU A 14 -12.66 -1.68 7.58
C LEU A 14 -12.65 -1.36 9.07
N GLN A 15 -13.65 -0.63 9.59
CA GLN A 15 -13.75 -0.18 10.97
C GLN A 15 -13.55 -1.32 12.00
N PRO A 16 -14.17 -2.51 11.85
CA PRO A 16 -13.98 -3.61 12.80
C PRO A 16 -12.53 -4.13 12.84
N TYR A 17 -11.75 -3.88 11.78
CA TYR A 17 -10.37 -4.31 11.65
C TYR A 17 -9.36 -3.21 11.98
N GLN A 18 -9.81 -2.04 12.45
CA GLN A 18 -8.92 -0.92 12.73
C GLN A 18 -7.85 -1.29 13.77
N ALA A 19 -8.22 -1.89 14.91
CA ALA A 19 -7.24 -2.29 15.92
C ALA A 19 -6.22 -3.33 15.40
N PRO A 20 -6.64 -4.42 14.70
CA PRO A 20 -5.70 -5.32 14.02
C PRO A 20 -4.79 -4.64 12.99
N ILE A 21 -5.32 -3.72 12.18
CA ILE A 21 -4.54 -2.94 11.21
C ILE A 21 -3.45 -2.14 11.93
N LEU A 22 -3.81 -1.43 13.00
CA LEU A 22 -2.85 -0.64 13.78
C LEU A 22 -1.79 -1.52 14.44
N ALA A 23 -2.17 -2.64 15.04
CA ALA A 23 -1.23 -3.59 15.63
C ALA A 23 -0.25 -4.17 14.59
N LYS A 24 -0.73 -4.42 13.37
CA LYS A 24 0.11 -4.85 12.25
C LYS A 24 1.08 -3.75 11.83
N LEU A 25 0.63 -2.50 11.72
CA LEU A 25 1.52 -1.37 11.42
C LEU A 25 2.58 -1.19 12.50
N ASP A 26 2.23 -1.35 13.78
CA ASP A 26 3.18 -1.25 14.89
C ASP A 26 4.23 -2.38 14.82
N THR A 27 3.81 -3.60 14.47
CA THR A 27 4.70 -4.75 14.26
C THR A 27 5.74 -4.48 13.17
N TYR A 28 5.34 -3.82 12.08
CA TYR A 28 6.20 -3.50 10.94
C TYR A 28 6.78 -2.08 11.00
N ASN A 29 6.70 -1.37 12.13
CA ASN A 29 7.13 0.03 12.21
C ASN A 29 8.57 0.28 11.72
N PRO A 30 9.59 -0.55 12.05
CA PRO A 30 10.94 -0.33 11.52
C PRO A 30 10.99 -0.31 9.99
N LEU A 31 10.29 -1.25 9.34
CA LEU A 31 10.17 -1.29 7.88
C LEU A 31 9.40 -0.08 7.35
N ILE A 32 8.30 0.31 8.00
CA ILE A 32 7.52 1.49 7.61
C ILE A 32 8.38 2.76 7.66
N GLN A 33 9.21 2.93 8.68
CA GLN A 33 10.11 4.08 8.79
C GLN A 33 11.17 4.09 7.67
N GLN A 34 11.66 2.93 7.24
CA GLN A 34 12.54 2.82 6.08
C GLN A 34 11.80 3.21 4.78
N LEU A 35 10.61 2.66 4.55
CA LEU A 35 9.78 2.98 3.39
C LEU A 35 9.38 4.46 3.35
N PHE A 36 9.08 5.06 4.49
CA PHE A 36 8.74 6.48 4.61
C PHE A 36 9.88 7.37 4.12
N LYS A 37 11.14 7.04 4.47
CA LYS A 37 12.33 7.74 3.98
C LYS A 37 12.50 7.54 2.47
N GLN A 38 12.38 6.30 2.00
CA GLN A 38 12.51 6.01 0.57
C GLN A 38 11.45 6.74 -0.27
N LEU A 39 10.20 6.84 0.19
CA LEU A 39 9.16 7.60 -0.52
C LEU A 39 9.57 9.05 -0.76
N ALA A 40 10.22 9.69 0.22
CA ALA A 40 10.75 11.05 0.06
C ALA A 40 11.84 11.11 -1.03
N ASP A 41 12.74 10.12 -1.08
CA ASP A 41 13.79 10.04 -2.11
C ASP A 41 13.21 9.90 -3.53
N TYR A 42 12.05 9.24 -3.66
CA TYR A 42 11.32 9.10 -4.93
C TYR A 42 10.35 10.26 -5.22
N SER A 43 10.29 11.30 -4.37
CA SER A 43 9.30 12.40 -4.47
C SER A 43 7.84 11.90 -4.49
N LEU A 44 7.58 10.81 -3.78
CA LEU A 44 6.26 10.19 -3.67
C LEU A 44 5.52 10.66 -2.41
N PRO A 45 4.18 10.73 -2.43
CA PRO A 45 3.40 11.03 -1.23
C PRO A 45 3.67 10.03 -0.11
N ASN A 46 3.99 10.55 1.09
CA ASN A 46 4.30 9.72 2.26
C ASN A 46 3.18 8.76 2.64
N ASN A 47 1.93 9.08 2.31
CA ASN A 47 0.79 8.23 2.64
C ASN A 47 0.78 6.88 1.88
N LEU A 48 1.59 6.75 0.82
CA LEU A 48 1.80 5.48 0.11
C LEU A 48 2.47 4.41 0.97
N ILE A 49 2.97 4.73 2.18
CA ILE A 49 3.34 3.70 3.16
C ILE A 49 2.16 2.78 3.53
N LEU A 50 0.90 3.16 3.26
CA LEU A 50 -0.24 2.28 3.53
C LEU A 50 -0.53 1.31 2.39
N LEU A 51 0.15 1.43 1.25
CA LEU A 51 -0.09 0.54 0.11
C LEU A 51 0.22 -0.93 0.43
N PRO A 52 1.33 -1.30 1.10
CA PRO A 52 1.57 -2.69 1.49
C PRO A 52 0.52 -3.27 2.45
N MET A 53 -0.16 -2.42 3.22
CA MET A 53 -1.30 -2.87 4.05
C MET A 53 -2.47 -3.29 3.16
N LEU A 54 -2.75 -2.52 2.11
CA LEU A 54 -3.80 -2.83 1.15
C LEU A 54 -3.48 -4.08 0.31
N GLU A 55 -2.22 -4.25 -0.09
CA GLU A 55 -1.76 -5.34 -0.96
C GLU A 55 -1.63 -6.69 -0.26
N SER A 56 -0.91 -6.72 0.88
CA SER A 56 -0.48 -7.97 1.51
C SER A 56 -0.73 -8.00 3.02
N SER A 57 -1.38 -6.97 3.58
CA SER A 57 -1.41 -6.75 5.02
C SER A 57 0.01 -6.76 5.62
N TYR A 58 0.98 -6.19 4.90
CA TYR A 58 2.42 -6.20 5.25
C TYR A 58 3.07 -7.60 5.29
N ASN A 59 2.51 -8.61 4.63
CA ASN A 59 3.09 -9.96 4.56
C ASN A 59 4.07 -10.08 3.38
N PRO A 60 5.39 -10.20 3.60
CA PRO A 60 6.37 -10.33 2.53
C PRO A 60 6.30 -11.66 1.78
N ASN A 61 5.55 -12.65 2.29
CA ASN A 61 5.40 -13.98 1.70
C ASN A 61 4.03 -14.18 1.03
N ALA A 62 3.23 -13.12 0.88
CA ALA A 62 1.90 -13.22 0.29
C ALA A 62 1.97 -13.60 -1.20
N VAL A 63 1.06 -14.48 -1.64
CA VAL A 63 0.86 -14.84 -3.04
C VAL A 63 -0.62 -14.84 -3.33
N SER A 64 -1.02 -14.20 -4.41
CA SER A 64 -2.42 -14.13 -4.86
C SER A 64 -2.74 -15.20 -5.91
N ALA A 65 -4.04 -15.39 -6.19
CA ALA A 65 -4.52 -16.25 -7.26
C ALA A 65 -4.03 -15.81 -8.65
N ALA A 66 -3.80 -14.51 -8.86
CA ALA A 66 -3.27 -13.96 -10.10
C ALA A 66 -1.71 -13.98 -10.17
N ASN A 67 -1.06 -14.71 -9.25
CA ASN A 67 0.39 -14.81 -9.14
C ASN A 67 1.11 -13.47 -8.91
N ALA A 68 0.42 -12.48 -8.34
CA ALA A 68 1.07 -11.35 -7.68
C ALA A 68 1.69 -11.82 -6.36
N ALA A 69 2.91 -11.36 -6.04
CA ALA A 69 3.67 -11.88 -4.90
C ALA A 69 4.37 -10.79 -4.08
N GLY A 70 4.63 -11.12 -2.82
CA GLY A 70 5.42 -10.33 -1.90
C GLY A 70 4.66 -9.20 -1.21
N LEU A 71 5.44 -8.36 -0.51
CA LEU A 71 4.95 -7.21 0.25
C LEU A 71 4.09 -6.27 -0.61
N TRP A 72 4.50 -6.08 -1.87
CA TRP A 72 3.92 -5.13 -2.82
C TRP A 72 2.97 -5.77 -3.84
N GLN A 73 2.77 -7.10 -3.77
CA GLN A 73 1.98 -7.86 -4.75
C GLN A 73 2.32 -7.51 -6.21
N LEU A 74 3.61 -7.60 -6.56
CA LEU A 74 4.03 -7.37 -7.94
C LEU A 74 3.74 -8.61 -8.79
N ILE A 75 3.11 -8.42 -9.95
CA ILE A 75 3.02 -9.47 -10.97
C ILE A 75 4.38 -9.66 -11.67
N PRO A 76 4.71 -10.85 -12.21
CA PRO A 76 6.03 -11.13 -12.78
C PRO A 76 6.48 -10.14 -13.86
N ALA A 77 5.56 -9.75 -14.75
CA ALA A 77 5.85 -8.81 -15.83
C ALA A 77 6.24 -7.42 -15.30
N THR A 78 5.57 -6.93 -14.26
CA THR A 78 5.90 -5.65 -13.62
C THR A 78 7.19 -5.76 -12.82
N ALA A 79 7.35 -6.82 -12.03
CA ALA A 79 8.55 -7.09 -11.26
C ALA A 79 9.82 -7.06 -12.13
N THR A 80 9.81 -7.82 -13.23
CA THR A 80 10.94 -7.89 -14.17
C THR A 80 11.19 -6.57 -14.89
N ARG A 81 10.13 -5.86 -15.30
CA ARG A 81 10.24 -4.52 -15.90
C ARG A 81 10.95 -3.52 -14.98
N PHE A 82 10.78 -3.65 -13.66
CA PHE A 82 11.40 -2.79 -12.66
C PHE A 82 12.65 -3.40 -11.99
N GLY A 83 13.24 -4.40 -12.64
CA GLY A 83 14.60 -4.88 -12.35
C GLY A 83 14.68 -6.07 -11.40
N LEU A 84 13.56 -6.71 -11.05
CA LEU A 84 13.56 -7.93 -10.24
C LEU A 84 13.84 -9.17 -11.07
N ILE A 85 14.61 -10.09 -10.50
CA ILE A 85 14.75 -11.45 -11.00
C ILE A 85 13.54 -12.26 -10.53
N VAL A 86 12.79 -12.81 -11.49
CA VAL A 86 11.65 -13.70 -11.25
C VAL A 86 11.81 -14.95 -12.12
N ASN A 87 12.35 -16.02 -11.54
CA ASN A 87 12.49 -17.32 -12.18
C ASN A 87 12.40 -18.45 -11.12
N ALA A 88 12.51 -19.71 -11.56
CA ALA A 88 12.36 -20.86 -10.67
C ALA A 88 13.43 -20.97 -9.57
N GLN A 89 14.59 -20.31 -9.75
CA GLN A 89 15.71 -20.35 -8.81
C GLN A 89 15.66 -19.19 -7.81
N LYS A 90 15.16 -18.02 -8.25
CA LYS A 90 15.10 -16.80 -7.45
C LYS A 90 13.88 -15.97 -7.84
N ASP A 91 13.08 -15.64 -6.83
CA ASP A 91 11.96 -14.71 -6.97
C ASP A 91 12.14 -13.54 -5.98
N GLU A 92 12.70 -12.44 -6.49
CA GLU A 92 13.00 -11.25 -5.70
C GLU A 92 11.76 -10.44 -5.30
N ARG A 93 10.56 -10.88 -5.68
CA ARG A 93 9.32 -10.29 -5.17
C ARG A 93 9.13 -10.54 -3.68
N PHE A 94 9.72 -11.62 -3.14
CA PHE A 94 9.71 -11.95 -1.71
C PHE A 94 10.83 -11.26 -0.92
N ASP A 95 11.82 -10.69 -1.60
CA ASP A 95 12.89 -9.91 -0.98
C ASP A 95 12.36 -8.49 -0.70
N ILE A 96 12.33 -8.09 0.58
CA ILE A 96 11.70 -6.83 1.00
C ILE A 96 12.42 -5.63 0.38
N ASP A 97 13.75 -5.61 0.36
CA ASP A 97 14.53 -4.45 -0.09
C ASP A 97 14.49 -4.32 -1.62
N ALA A 98 14.68 -5.44 -2.32
CA ALA A 98 14.61 -5.49 -3.77
C ALA A 98 13.19 -5.14 -4.25
N SER A 99 12.16 -5.80 -3.69
CA SER A 99 10.77 -5.56 -4.09
C SER A 99 10.29 -4.14 -3.76
N SER A 100 10.73 -3.55 -2.64
CA SER A 100 10.41 -2.16 -2.30
C SER A 100 11.06 -1.18 -3.27
N THR A 101 12.32 -1.41 -3.64
CA THR A 101 13.00 -0.60 -4.65
C THR A 101 12.26 -0.65 -5.99
N ALA A 102 11.85 -1.84 -6.44
CA ALA A 102 11.11 -2.01 -7.69
C ALA A 102 9.71 -1.38 -7.63
N ALA A 103 8.98 -1.58 -6.53
CA ALA A 103 7.64 -1.02 -6.34
C ALA A 103 7.65 0.51 -6.28
N LEU A 104 8.63 1.12 -5.60
CA LEU A 104 8.78 2.58 -5.55
C LEU A 104 9.15 3.18 -6.90
N LYS A 105 10.00 2.51 -7.68
CA LYS A 105 10.26 2.90 -9.08
C LYS A 105 8.99 2.83 -9.93
N TYR A 106 8.18 1.79 -9.76
CA TYR A 106 6.91 1.64 -10.47
C TYR A 106 5.91 2.73 -10.06
N LEU A 107 5.73 2.98 -8.77
CA LEU A 107 4.87 4.03 -8.25
C LEU A 107 5.30 5.41 -8.74
N ASN A 108 6.59 5.73 -8.72
CA ASN A 108 7.10 7.00 -9.26
C ASN A 108 6.82 7.15 -10.75
N PHE A 109 7.06 6.09 -11.54
CA PHE A 109 6.71 6.08 -12.96
C PHE A 109 5.22 6.37 -13.19
N LEU A 110 4.33 5.70 -12.44
CA LEU A 110 2.90 5.94 -12.53
C LEU A 110 2.51 7.34 -12.08
N TYR A 111 3.07 7.81 -10.97
CA TYR A 111 2.79 9.12 -10.40
C TYR A 111 3.15 10.24 -11.37
N GLN A 112 4.33 10.15 -12.00
CA GLN A 112 4.74 11.07 -13.07
C GLN A 112 3.84 10.95 -14.30
N LYS A 113 3.54 9.71 -14.75
CA LYS A 113 2.69 9.46 -15.91
C LYS A 113 1.29 10.07 -15.76
N PHE A 114 0.77 10.13 -14.54
CA PHE A 114 -0.54 10.68 -14.24
C PHE A 114 -0.50 12.08 -13.61
N ASP A 115 0.58 12.83 -13.81
CA ASP A 115 0.73 14.24 -13.42
C ASP A 115 0.50 14.47 -11.92
N GLY A 116 0.94 13.52 -11.09
CA GLY A 116 0.78 13.57 -9.65
C GLY A 116 -0.63 13.23 -9.15
N ASP A 117 -1.55 12.77 -10.00
CA ASP A 117 -2.86 12.30 -9.57
C ASP A 117 -2.76 10.93 -8.88
N ILE A 118 -2.87 10.95 -7.55
CA ILE A 118 -2.80 9.75 -6.72
C ILE A 118 -3.89 8.73 -7.05
N ASN A 119 -5.09 9.16 -7.46
CA ASN A 119 -6.19 8.24 -7.75
C ASN A 119 -5.95 7.49 -9.06
N LEU A 120 -5.44 8.18 -10.08
CA LEU A 120 -5.04 7.55 -11.34
C LEU A 120 -3.82 6.66 -11.15
N THR A 121 -2.89 7.06 -10.28
CA THR A 121 -1.70 6.27 -9.91
C THR A 121 -2.11 4.95 -9.26
N LEU A 122 -2.95 4.99 -8.23
CA LEU A 122 -3.48 3.79 -7.55
C LEU A 122 -4.30 2.92 -8.50
N ALA A 123 -5.15 3.53 -9.33
CA ALA A 123 -5.92 2.80 -10.34
C ALA A 123 -5.02 2.08 -11.34
N ALA A 124 -3.91 2.71 -11.75
CA ALA A 124 -2.95 2.13 -12.68
C ALA A 124 -2.07 1.07 -12.03
N TYR A 125 -1.74 1.22 -10.75
CA TYR A 125 -1.02 0.22 -9.98
C TYR A 125 -1.81 -1.10 -9.96
N ASN A 126 -3.11 -1.03 -9.65
CA ASN A 126 -3.99 -2.20 -9.60
C ASN A 126 -4.36 -2.74 -11.01
N ALA A 127 -4.68 -1.87 -11.97
CA ALA A 127 -5.33 -2.30 -13.22
C ALA A 127 -4.43 -2.24 -14.46
N GLY A 128 -3.20 -1.73 -14.31
CA GLY A 128 -2.28 -1.41 -15.39
C GLY A 128 -2.51 -0.01 -15.97
N GLU A 129 -1.41 0.69 -16.25
CA GLU A 129 -1.38 2.05 -16.78
C GLU A 129 -2.03 2.17 -18.16
N GLY A 130 -1.92 1.14 -18.99
CA GLY A 130 -2.55 1.11 -20.31
C GLY A 130 -4.07 1.09 -20.23
N ARG A 131 -4.64 0.41 -19.22
CA ARG A 131 -6.10 0.38 -19.00
C ARG A 131 -6.62 1.74 -18.56
N VAL A 132 -5.92 2.39 -17.62
CA VAL A 132 -6.26 3.74 -17.16
C VAL A 132 -6.12 4.75 -18.30
N GLN A 133 -5.04 4.69 -19.08
CA GLN A 133 -4.87 5.58 -20.24
C GLN A 133 -5.99 5.43 -21.27
N ARG A 134 -6.42 4.20 -21.58
CA ARG A 134 -7.56 3.97 -22.46
C ARG A 134 -8.86 4.53 -21.88
N ALA A 135 -9.08 4.43 -20.57
CA ALA A 135 -10.25 5.00 -19.92
C ALA A 135 -10.27 6.54 -20.01
N ILE A 136 -9.12 7.19 -19.83
CA ILE A 136 -8.94 8.65 -20.00
C ILE A 136 -9.25 9.06 -21.44
N ASN A 137 -8.67 8.36 -22.43
CA ASN A 137 -8.87 8.69 -23.84
C ASN A 137 -10.33 8.55 -24.26
N ARG A 138 -11.05 7.53 -23.74
CA ARG A 138 -12.48 7.32 -24.03
C ARG A 138 -13.38 8.35 -23.38
N SER A 139 -13.06 8.80 -22.16
CA SER A 139 -13.90 9.76 -21.43
C SER A 139 -13.61 11.21 -21.80
N GLY A 140 -12.44 11.49 -22.40
CA GLY A 140 -11.94 12.85 -22.60
C GLY A 140 -11.65 13.58 -21.28
N SER A 141 -11.49 12.85 -20.17
CA SER A 141 -11.33 13.40 -18.83
C SER A 141 -10.25 12.64 -18.06
N ARG A 142 -9.58 13.34 -17.16
CA ARG A 142 -8.65 12.77 -16.17
C ARG A 142 -9.29 12.61 -14.79
N ASP A 143 -10.53 13.06 -14.63
CA ASP A 143 -11.26 12.86 -13.38
C ASP A 143 -11.56 11.37 -13.21
N PHE A 144 -10.93 10.75 -12.21
CA PHE A 144 -11.13 9.36 -11.83
C PHE A 144 -12.62 8.99 -11.74
N ASN A 145 -13.47 9.88 -11.23
CA ASN A 145 -14.90 9.61 -11.07
C ASN A 145 -15.62 9.44 -12.42
N ARG A 146 -15.10 10.06 -13.48
CA ARG A 146 -15.64 10.01 -14.84
C ARG A 146 -15.06 8.85 -15.67
N LEU A 147 -14.09 8.10 -15.16
CA LEU A 147 -13.46 7.02 -15.89
C LEU A 147 -14.26 5.72 -15.80
N SER A 148 -14.47 5.07 -16.95
CA SER A 148 -14.97 3.69 -16.99
C SER A 148 -13.82 2.73 -16.70
N LEU A 149 -13.74 2.32 -15.43
CA LEU A 149 -12.75 1.39 -14.86
C LEU A 149 -13.46 0.18 -14.24
N PRO A 150 -12.78 -0.98 -14.11
CA PRO A 150 -13.33 -2.13 -13.42
C PRO A 150 -13.80 -1.79 -12.00
N ALA A 151 -14.85 -2.46 -11.54
CA ALA A 151 -15.38 -2.28 -10.19
C ALA A 151 -14.29 -2.54 -9.13
N GLU A 152 -13.48 -3.59 -9.32
CA GLU A 152 -12.36 -3.91 -8.45
C GLU A 152 -11.36 -2.75 -8.32
N THR A 153 -10.93 -2.17 -9.44
CA THR A 153 -10.02 -1.01 -9.46
C THR A 153 -10.63 0.21 -8.79
N ARG A 154 -11.93 0.44 -8.96
CA ARG A 154 -12.61 1.54 -8.25
C ARG A 154 -12.62 1.28 -6.75
N GLN A 155 -12.99 0.08 -6.34
CA GLN A 155 -13.00 -0.31 -4.93
C GLN A 155 -11.60 -0.27 -4.32
N TYR A 156 -10.55 -0.61 -5.08
CA TYR A 156 -9.16 -0.52 -4.65
C TYR A 156 -8.80 0.91 -4.21
N VAL A 157 -9.08 1.91 -5.06
CA VAL A 157 -8.82 3.32 -4.74
C VAL A 157 -9.66 3.77 -3.54
N LEU A 158 -10.93 3.38 -3.46
CA LEU A 158 -11.80 3.75 -2.34
C LEU A 158 -11.38 3.10 -1.01
N ARG A 159 -10.92 1.84 -1.03
CA ARG A 159 -10.37 1.15 0.14
C ARG A 159 -9.09 1.81 0.64
N TYR A 160 -8.24 2.29 -0.26
CA TYR A 160 -7.07 3.08 0.12
C TYR A 160 -7.45 4.36 0.87
N HIS A 161 -8.42 5.13 0.37
CA HIS A 161 -8.91 6.34 1.07
C HIS A 161 -9.60 6.03 2.41
N ALA A 162 -10.31 4.91 2.50
CA ALA A 162 -10.87 4.45 3.77
C ALA A 162 -9.75 4.12 4.76
N LEU A 163 -8.70 3.43 4.33
CA LEU A 163 -7.54 3.14 5.17
C LEU A 163 -6.85 4.43 5.65
N LEU A 164 -6.72 5.44 4.80
CA LEU A 164 -6.20 6.76 5.18
C LEU A 164 -7.05 7.49 6.23
N THR A 165 -8.36 7.24 6.25
CA THR A 165 -9.25 7.81 7.25
C THR A 165 -9.10 7.10 8.60
N LEU A 166 -8.80 5.82 8.59
CA LEU A 166 -8.67 4.99 9.79
C LEU A 166 -7.30 5.05 10.46
N VAL A 167 -6.27 5.46 9.73
CA VAL A 167 -4.88 5.48 10.21
C VAL A 167 -4.41 6.92 10.34
N ASP A 168 -4.14 7.35 11.58
CA ASP A 168 -3.49 8.64 11.83
C ASP A 168 -2.04 8.63 11.32
N MET A 169 -1.79 9.36 10.24
CA MET A 169 -0.49 9.46 9.59
C MET A 169 0.56 10.17 10.45
N ALA A 170 0.16 10.97 11.45
CA ALA A 170 1.09 11.68 12.32
C ALA A 170 1.99 10.72 13.14
N ARG A 171 1.55 9.47 13.36
CA ARG A 171 2.36 8.46 14.03
C ARG A 171 3.67 8.15 13.31
N PHE A 172 3.71 8.35 11.99
CA PHE A 172 4.88 8.03 11.16
C PHE A 172 5.80 9.23 10.95
N THR A 173 5.32 10.46 11.16
CA THR A 173 6.10 11.69 10.96
C THR A 173 6.95 12.07 12.19
N VAL A 174 6.58 11.60 13.39
CA VAL A 174 7.11 12.13 14.66
C VAL A 174 8.40 11.44 15.15
N GLN A 175 8.87 10.35 14.54
CA GLN A 175 10.07 9.63 15.04
C GLN A 175 11.43 10.28 14.72
N ASN A 176 11.46 11.49 14.11
CA ASN A 176 12.69 12.29 13.98
C ASN A 176 12.96 13.22 15.19
N ARG A 177 12.20 13.11 16.28
CA ARG A 177 12.57 13.76 17.55
C ARG A 177 13.19 12.71 18.47
N THR A 178 14.51 12.76 18.61
CA THR A 178 15.26 12.16 19.72
C THR A 178 14.61 12.60 21.02
N THR A 179 13.83 11.73 21.64
CA THR A 179 13.30 12.00 22.96
C THR A 179 14.28 11.44 23.99
N LEU A 180 15.19 12.29 24.44
CA LEU A 180 15.93 12.10 25.69
C LEU A 180 14.93 12.23 26.85
N PHE A 181 14.08 11.21 27.09
CA PHE A 181 13.39 11.06 28.36
C PHE A 181 14.18 10.12 29.25
N LEU A 182 14.88 10.72 30.21
CA LEU A 182 15.36 10.05 31.40
C LEU A 182 14.18 9.58 32.27
N PHE A 183 14.32 8.35 32.78
CA PHE A 183 13.64 7.71 33.93
C PHE A 183 12.22 7.11 33.80
N GLY A 184 12.12 5.88 34.31
CA GLY A 184 10.87 5.30 34.85
C GLY A 184 10.71 3.80 34.59
N GLN A 185 11.39 2.93 35.34
CA GLN A 185 11.14 1.49 35.29
C GLN A 185 9.75 1.14 35.83
N HIS A 186 8.91 0.49 35.01
CA HIS A 186 7.88 -0.42 35.48
C HIS A 186 7.77 -1.62 34.53
N HIS A 187 8.18 -2.78 35.02
CA HIS A 187 7.97 -4.06 34.36
C HIS A 187 6.50 -4.46 34.47
N HIS A 188 5.76 -4.42 33.36
CA HIS A 188 4.58 -5.25 33.17
C HIS A 188 4.90 -6.25 32.05
N LYS A 189 4.80 -7.54 32.34
CA LYS A 189 4.86 -8.59 31.32
C LYS A 189 3.56 -8.53 30.51
N PRO A 190 3.59 -8.28 29.18
CA PRO A 190 2.42 -8.49 28.36
C PRO A 190 2.19 -10.00 28.20
N THR A 191 1.03 -10.48 28.64
CA THR A 191 0.54 -11.81 28.28
C THR A 191 0.27 -11.81 26.78
N ALA A 192 1.00 -12.66 26.05
CA ALA A 192 0.81 -12.87 24.62
C ALA A 192 -0.51 -13.60 24.37
N LEU A 193 -1.54 -12.87 23.93
CA LEU A 193 -2.63 -13.40 23.12
C LEU A 193 -2.31 -13.11 21.66
N ILE A 194 -1.22 -13.71 21.17
CA ILE A 194 -0.84 -13.59 19.76
C ILE A 194 -1.63 -14.66 19.01
N ASP A 195 -2.72 -14.23 18.39
CA ASP A 195 -3.31 -14.96 17.27
C ASP A 195 -2.41 -14.73 16.04
N LEU A 196 -1.60 -15.75 15.72
CA LEU A 196 -0.69 -15.76 14.57
C LEU A 196 -1.41 -16.09 13.25
N THR A 197 -2.74 -16.20 13.25
CA THR A 197 -3.45 -16.44 11.99
C THR A 197 -3.24 -15.26 11.03
N PRO A 198 -2.86 -15.52 9.78
CA PRO A 198 -2.79 -14.49 8.76
C PRO A 198 -4.18 -13.85 8.59
N LEU A 199 -4.27 -12.52 8.73
CA LEU A 199 -5.45 -11.80 8.30
C LEU A 199 -5.67 -12.08 6.81
N PRO A 200 -6.92 -12.34 6.38
CA PRO A 200 -7.20 -12.46 4.95
C PRO A 200 -6.77 -11.17 4.26
N ALA A 201 -6.24 -11.29 3.03
CA ALA A 201 -5.88 -10.13 2.23
C ALA A 201 -7.10 -9.20 2.10
N LEU A 202 -6.89 -7.88 2.25
CA LEU A 202 -7.96 -6.89 2.09
C LEU A 202 -8.52 -6.86 0.65
N ILE A 203 -7.84 -7.55 -0.28
CA ILE A 203 -8.21 -7.78 -1.67
C ILE A 203 -8.05 -9.28 -1.96
N SER A 204 -9.13 -9.92 -2.40
CA SER A 204 -9.05 -11.18 -3.13
C SER A 204 -9.00 -10.85 -4.62
N LEU A 205 -7.88 -11.13 -5.29
CA LEU A 205 -7.77 -11.13 -6.75
C LEU A 205 -8.55 -12.29 -7.36
#